data_AF-A0A6P0XLY7-F1
#
_entry.id   AF-A0A6P0XLY7-F1
#
_cell.length_a   1.000
_cell.length_b   1.000
_cell.length_c   1.000
_cell.angle_alpha   90.00
_cell.angle_beta   90.00
_cell.angle_gamma   90.00
#
_symmetry.space_group_name_H-M   'P 1'
#
loop_
_entity.id
_entity.type
_entity.pdbx_description
1 polymer ?
#
loop_
_entity_poly.entity_id
_entity_poly.type
_entity_poly.pdbx_seq_one_letter_code
_entity_poly.pdbx_strand_id
1 'polypeptide(L)' 'RLSELEKQVIFWIANQETAVDISITPTDFPHSHSDLWKGIQSLKRRCLVEKVMEAECSFFTIQPVVKSFSKML' A
#
# COMPACT_ATOMS: atom_id res chain seq x y z
N ARG A 1 -2.94 1.27 16.44
CA ARG A 1 -2.12 0.07 16.14
C ARG A 1 -2.55 -0.48 14.79
N LEU A 2 -1.60 -0.85 13.91
CA LEU A 2 -1.90 -1.46 12.62
C LEU A 2 -2.16 -2.97 12.78
N SER A 3 -3.05 -3.52 11.97
CA SER A 3 -3.22 -4.97 11.81
C SER A 3 -2.01 -5.57 11.10
N GLU A 4 -1.86 -6.90 11.16
CA GLU A 4 -0.75 -7.56 10.49
C GLU A 4 -0.81 -7.37 8.96
N LEU A 5 -2.02 -7.47 8.39
CA LEU A 5 -2.26 -7.18 6.97
C LEU A 5 -1.86 -5.74 6.60
N GLU A 6 -2.20 -4.75 7.43
CA GLU A 6 -1.84 -3.36 7.19
C GLU A 6 -0.33 -3.14 7.19
N LYS A 7 0.40 -3.77 8.12
CA LYS A 7 1.87 -3.70 8.15
C LYS A 7 2.48 -4.34 6.91
N GLN A 8 2.00 -5.51 6.51
CA GLN A 8 2.49 -6.21 5.32
C GLN A 8 2.25 -5.40 4.06
N VAL A 9 1.10 -4.74 3.93
CA VAL A 9 0.81 -3.84 2.80
C VAL A 9 1.73 -2.60 2.84
N ILE A 10 1.95 -1.98 4.00
CA ILE A 10 2.91 -0.87 4.12
C ILE A 10 4.32 -1.32 3.71
N PHE A 11 4.79 -2.44 4.25
CA PHE A 11 6.11 -2.97 3.95
C PHE A 11 6.25 -3.28 2.46
N TRP A 12 5.25 -3.90 1.86
CA TRP A 12 5.23 -4.18 0.44
C TRP A 12 5.31 -2.90 -0.40
N ILE A 13 4.41 -1.92 -0.20
CA ILE A 13 4.43 -0.64 -0.93
C ILE A 13 5.74 0.13 -0.69
N ALA A 14 6.30 0.07 0.53
CA ALA A 14 7.54 0.77 0.86
C ALA A 14 8.76 0.30 0.07
N ASN A 15 8.79 -0.98 -0.30
CA ASN A 15 9.86 -1.61 -1.07
C ASN A 15 9.74 -1.36 -2.59
N GLN A 16 8.67 -0.70 -3.03
CA GLN A 16 8.47 -0.34 -4.43
C GLN A 16 9.19 0.96 -4.73
N GLU A 17 9.84 1.02 -5.90
CA GLU A 17 10.54 2.23 -6.36
C GLU A 17 9.54 3.31 -6.81
N THR A 18 8.40 2.90 -7.34
CA THR A 18 7.34 3.76 -7.88
C THR A 18 5.98 3.45 -7.27
N ALA A 19 4.98 4.29 -7.54
CA ALA A 19 3.61 4.03 -7.12
C ALA A 19 3.11 2.73 -7.79
N VAL A 20 2.42 1.90 -7.03
CA VAL A 20 1.95 0.58 -7.48
C VAL A 20 0.55 0.61 -8.02
N ASP A 21 0.33 0.02 -9.19
CA ASP A 21 -1.01 -0.23 -9.70
C ASP A 21 -1.62 -1.44 -8.97
N ILE A 22 -2.74 -1.21 -8.29
CA ILE A 22 -3.49 -2.28 -7.62
C ILE A 22 -4.75 -2.70 -8.38
N SER A 23 -5.00 -2.11 -9.55
CA SER A 23 -6.04 -2.59 -10.45
C SER A 23 -5.77 -4.03 -10.90
N ILE A 24 -4.50 -4.41 -10.97
CA ILE A 24 -4.04 -5.78 -11.21
C ILE A 24 -3.52 -6.42 -9.91
N THR A 25 -3.48 -7.75 -9.85
CA THR A 25 -2.86 -8.47 -8.72
C THR A 25 -1.33 -8.42 -8.88
N PRO A 26 -0.60 -7.78 -7.96
CA PRO A 26 0.86 -7.80 -7.99
C PRO A 26 1.36 -9.20 -7.68
N THR A 27 2.27 -9.73 -8.49
CA THR A 27 2.81 -11.08 -8.36
C THR A 27 3.70 -11.26 -7.11
N ASP A 28 4.15 -10.15 -6.55
CA ASP A 28 5.11 -10.04 -5.45
C ASP A 28 4.44 -9.75 -4.09
N PHE A 29 3.10 -9.63 -4.06
CA PHE A 29 2.36 -9.52 -2.81
C PHE A 29 1.97 -10.93 -2.29
N PRO A 30 2.27 -11.28 -1.03
CA PRO A 30 2.14 -12.66 -0.54
C PRO A 30 0.70 -13.12 -0.27
N HIS A 31 -0.31 -12.26 -0.43
CA HIS A 31 -1.72 -12.59 -0.15
C HIS A 31 -2.63 -12.35 -1.35
N SER A 32 -3.92 -12.66 -1.18
CA SER A 32 -4.92 -12.44 -2.22
C SER A 32 -5.06 -10.95 -2.59
N HIS A 33 -5.48 -10.70 -3.83
CA HIS A 33 -5.84 -9.35 -4.29
C HIS A 33 -6.89 -8.69 -3.39
N SER A 34 -7.83 -9.49 -2.86
CA SER A 34 -8.86 -9.00 -1.95
C SER A 34 -8.28 -8.48 -0.62
N ASP A 35 -7.23 -9.11 -0.11
CA ASP A 35 -6.56 -8.70 1.11
C ASP A 35 -5.68 -7.48 0.88
N LEU A 36 -5.05 -7.38 -0.29
CA LEU A 36 -4.37 -6.15 -0.72
C LEU A 36 -5.34 -4.96 -0.72
N TRP A 37 -6.50 -5.11 -1.35
CA TRP A 37 -7.54 -4.08 -1.40
C TRP A 37 -8.05 -3.69 -0.01
N LYS A 38 -8.33 -4.66 0.87
CA LYS A 38 -8.73 -4.39 2.26
C LYS A 38 -7.66 -3.59 3.01
N GLY A 39 -6.39 -3.99 2.86
CA GLY A 39 -5.27 -3.31 3.50
C GLY A 39 -5.13 -1.87 3.01
N ILE A 40 -5.11 -1.66 1.69
CA ILE A 40 -4.99 -0.31 1.10
C ILE A 40 -6.17 0.58 1.48
N GLN A 41 -7.41 0.08 1.44
CA GLN A 41 -8.57 0.87 1.87
C GLN A 41 -8.47 1.28 3.34
N SER A 42 -8.02 0.37 4.21
CA SER A 42 -7.83 0.66 5.63
C SER A 42 -6.75 1.71 5.87
N LEU A 43 -5.61 1.59 5.19
CA LEU A 43 -4.51 2.55 5.25
C LEU A 43 -4.89 3.92 4.66
N LYS A 44 -5.65 3.94 3.57
CA LYS A 44 -6.15 5.17 2.94
C LYS A 44 -7.06 5.96 3.88
N ARG A 45 -7.99 5.28 4.58
CA ARG A 45 -8.85 5.91 5.60
C ARG A 45 -8.08 6.53 6.76
N ARG A 46 -6.82 6.11 6.96
CA ARG A 46 -5.91 6.62 7.99
C ARG A 46 -4.85 7.57 7.44
N CYS A 47 -4.93 7.96 6.17
CA CYS A 47 -3.97 8.82 5.48
C CYS A 47 -2.53 8.28 5.50
N LEU A 48 -2.36 6.95 5.46
CA LEU A 48 -1.03 6.30 5.46
C LEU A 48 -0.53 5.93 4.06
N VAL A 49 -1.45 5.86 3.09
CA VAL A 49 -1.17 5.67 1.67
C VAL A 49 -1.88 6.76 0.88
N GLU A 50 -1.29 7.16 -0.23
CA GLU A 50 -1.79 8.17 -1.14
C GLU A 50 -2.07 7.55 -2.50
N LYS A 51 -3.14 8.02 -3.15
CA LYS A 51 -3.43 7.66 -4.54
C LYS A 51 -2.74 8.67 -5.45
N VAL A 52 -1.89 8.19 -6.37
CA VAL A 52 -1.16 9.06 -7.31
C VAL A 52 -1.83 8.99 -8.68
N MET A 53 -2.53 10.07 -9.05
CA MET A 53 -3.28 10.28 -10.32
C MET A 53 -4.56 9.45 -10.58
N GLU A 54 -5.54 10.16 -11.14
CA GLU A 54 -6.84 9.74 -11.69
C GLU A 54 -6.71 9.78 -13.22
N ALA A 55 -7.09 8.75 -13.98
CA ALA A 55 -8.45 8.67 -14.52
C ALA A 55 -8.96 7.24 -14.71
N GLU A 56 -8.11 6.21 -14.74
CA GLU A 56 -8.55 4.80 -14.85
C GLU A 56 -7.71 3.78 -14.07
N CYS A 57 -6.50 4.15 -13.63
CA CYS A 57 -5.62 3.27 -12.85
C CYS A 57 -5.61 3.64 -11.37
N SER A 58 -5.47 2.63 -10.51
CA SER A 58 -5.45 2.79 -9.05
C SER A 58 -4.02 2.70 -8.56
N PHE A 59 -3.23 3.75 -8.80
CA PHE A 59 -1.85 3.81 -8.32
C PHE A 59 -1.78 4.28 -6.87
N PHE A 60 -1.04 3.56 -6.03
CA PHE A 60 -0.84 3.90 -4.62
C PHE A 60 0.64 4.01 -4.26
N THR A 61 0.94 4.96 -3.37
CA THR A 61 2.26 5.09 -2.74
C THR A 61 2.08 5.31 -1.24
N ILE A 62 3.15 5.16 -0.47
CA ILE A 62 3.18 5.61 0.92
C ILE A 62 3.71 7.04 1.00
N GLN A 63 3.22 7.79 1.98
CA GLN A 63 3.78 9.11 2.26
C GLN A 63 5.26 8.99 2.61
N PRO A 64 6.13 9.92 2.18
CA PRO A 64 7.55 9.91 2.54
C PRO A 64 7.79 9.79 4.05
N VAL A 65 6.95 10.44 4.85
CA VAL A 65 7.00 10.35 6.32
C VAL A 65 6.71 8.93 6.81
N VAL A 66 5.73 8.23 6.23
CA VAL A 66 5.39 6.83 6.56
C VAL A 66 6.49 5.87 6.11
N LYS A 67 7.15 6.15 4.98
CA LYS A 67 8.31 5.38 4.48
C LYS A 67 9.51 5.40 5.44
N SER A 68 9.65 6.47 6.24
CA SER A 68 10.67 6.50 7.29
C SER A 68 10.38 5.52 8.43
N PHE A 69 9.09 5.28 8.73
CA PHE A 69 8.66 4.36 9.80
C PHE A 69 8.63 2.90 9.37
N SER A 70 8.49 2.60 8.08
CA SER A 70 8.52 1.21 7.59
C SER A 70 9.88 0.53 7.79
N LYS A 71 10.95 1.29 8.01
CA LYS A 71 12.27 0.76 8.43
C LYS A 71 12.33 0.34 9.90
N MET A 72 11.33 0.71 10.71
CA MET A 72 11.25 0.44 12.16
C MET A 72 10.14 -0.56 12.54
N LEU A 73 9.37 -1.05 11.56
CA LEU A 73 8.30 -2.05 11.74
C LEU A 73 8.82 -3.46 11.47
#